data_AF-A0A958KCB3-F1
#
_entry.id   AF-A0A958KCB3-F1
#
_cell.length_a   1.000
_cell.length_b   1.000
_cell.length_c   1.000
_cell.angle_alpha   90.00
_cell.angle_beta   90.00
_cell.angle_gamma   90.00
#
_symmetry.space_group_name_H-M   'P 1'
#
loop_
_entity.id
_entity.type
_entity.pdbx_description
1 polymer ?
#
loop_
_entity_poly.entity_id
_entity_poly.type
_entity_poly.pdbx_seq_one_letter_code
_entity_poly.pdbx_strand_id
1 'polypeptide(L)'
;MGTEQQNQDKISEVSEEGMKSESGQVSRRTFLKILGSGTVAGAVGCADSATQNVLPFVKGQRHQITGEDVWYRTTCRECSAGCGIQVRTREGRALKIEGNPDSPINKGGVCAVGHSALQDLYDPDRIRQPLKKNGVGGFSPISWADAYKELAARLRMSKGKRAFLDGGVSGSERELLDAWCKAFSVQSVTCDLRAKSAEARAAELVYGQYAVPTFDVENADVIVNFGSDFLETWISPVEFAYGWGKSRKSHSPVRVVHFEPRLSLTAANADHWFCAAPGSEVQIALFLLKRLLELGRGDHLSSDVLARMRSLVQDIEIEKVVSVSGVSRERILLVADYLNSAKSPLVLAGGASLQTTEPLSGLVAANFVNLVLGSVGKTVNLASRRAVTDGTKGLEKLIARLNTGEIRTLFV
;
A
#
# COMPACT_ATOMS: atom_id res chain seq x y z
N MET A 1 -42.67 -27.12 29.16
CA MET A 1 -43.70 -26.40 29.95
C MET A 1 -44.28 -27.20 31.12
N GLY A 2 -44.01 -28.50 31.30
CA GLY A 2 -44.53 -29.26 32.45
C GLY A 2 -43.60 -29.40 33.66
N THR A 3 -42.30 -29.07 33.53
CA THR A 3 -41.28 -29.32 34.56
C THR A 3 -40.79 -28.07 35.29
N GLU A 4 -41.01 -26.86 34.74
CA GLU A 4 -40.66 -25.60 35.40
C GLU A 4 -41.69 -25.18 36.46
N GLN A 5 -42.97 -25.49 36.24
CA GLN A 5 -44.04 -25.11 37.17
C GLN A 5 -44.02 -25.94 38.47
N GLN A 6 -43.69 -27.24 38.40
CA GLN A 6 -43.56 -28.08 39.60
C GLN A 6 -42.36 -27.71 40.50
N ASN A 7 -41.34 -27.04 39.95
CA ASN A 7 -40.18 -26.59 40.72
C ASN A 7 -40.40 -25.24 41.38
N GLN A 8 -41.26 -24.37 40.83
CA GLN A 8 -41.60 -23.09 41.46
C GLN A 8 -42.46 -23.27 42.72
N ASP A 9 -43.44 -24.19 42.69
CA ASP A 9 -44.32 -24.43 43.84
C ASP A 9 -43.58 -25.04 45.05
N LYS A 10 -42.55 -25.86 44.82
CA LYS A 10 -41.69 -26.40 45.89
C LYS A 10 -40.72 -25.38 46.49
N ILE A 11 -40.35 -24.33 45.75
CA ILE A 11 -39.46 -23.29 46.24
C ILE A 11 -40.23 -22.30 47.11
N SER A 12 -41.50 -22.02 46.81
CA SER A 12 -42.35 -21.16 47.65
C SER A 12 -42.65 -21.78 49.01
N GLU A 13 -42.89 -23.10 49.11
CA GLU A 13 -43.14 -23.78 50.40
C GLU A 13 -41.94 -23.69 51.37
N VAL A 14 -40.70 -23.71 50.84
CA VAL A 14 -39.49 -23.66 51.68
C VAL A 14 -39.19 -22.22 52.16
N SER A 15 -39.69 -21.21 51.46
CA SER A 15 -39.44 -19.80 51.80
C SER A 15 -40.27 -19.27 52.99
N GLU A 16 -41.40 -19.91 53.34
CA GLU A 16 -42.25 -19.45 54.44
C GLU A 16 -41.88 -20.03 55.82
N GLU A 17 -41.21 -21.18 55.90
CA GLU A 17 -40.80 -21.77 57.19
C GLU A 17 -39.59 -21.08 57.85
N GLY A 18 -38.85 -20.25 57.11
CA GLY A 18 -37.59 -19.65 57.57
C GLY A 18 -37.71 -18.40 58.42
N MET A 19 -38.90 -17.82 58.57
CA MET A 19 -39.06 -16.50 59.19
C MET A 19 -39.83 -16.55 60.50
N LYS A 20 -39.31 -17.29 61.49
CA LYS A 20 -39.61 -17.13 62.93
C LYS A 20 -38.62 -17.93 63.79
N SER A 21 -37.55 -17.28 64.25
CA SER A 21 -37.15 -17.35 65.68
C SER A 21 -35.97 -16.40 65.95
N GLU A 22 -36.19 -15.49 66.89
CA GLU A 22 -35.14 -14.72 67.55
C GLU A 22 -34.25 -15.62 68.42
N SER A 23 -33.00 -15.17 68.57
CA SER A 23 -32.03 -15.52 69.62
C SER A 23 -31.37 -16.91 69.62
N GLY A 24 -30.03 -16.90 69.69
CA GLY A 24 -29.25 -17.89 70.43
C GLY A 24 -28.75 -19.12 69.66
N GLN A 25 -27.50 -19.04 69.20
CA GLN A 25 -26.62 -20.15 68.78
C GLN A 25 -27.03 -20.97 67.55
N VAL A 26 -26.32 -20.72 66.44
CA VAL A 26 -26.30 -21.63 65.29
C VAL A 26 -25.71 -22.97 65.76
N SER A 27 -26.53 -24.04 65.77
CA SER A 27 -26.05 -25.37 66.13
C SER A 27 -24.97 -25.85 65.16
N ARG A 28 -23.98 -26.64 65.63
CA ARG A 28 -22.94 -27.25 64.77
C ARG A 28 -23.54 -28.00 63.57
N ARG A 29 -24.72 -28.59 63.73
CA ARG A 29 -25.47 -29.28 62.67
C ARG A 29 -26.03 -28.31 61.63
N THR A 30 -26.52 -27.14 62.05
CA THR A 30 -27.00 -26.07 61.17
C THR A 30 -25.83 -25.42 60.42
N PHE A 31 -24.69 -25.22 61.08
CA PHE A 31 -23.47 -24.73 60.45
C PHE A 31 -22.92 -25.71 59.39
N LEU A 32 -22.91 -27.02 59.68
CA LEU A 32 -22.50 -28.05 58.70
C LEU A 32 -23.50 -28.17 57.53
N LYS A 33 -24.80 -27.94 57.75
CA LYS A 33 -25.79 -27.86 56.67
C LYS A 33 -25.54 -26.63 55.78
N ILE A 34 -25.22 -25.47 56.37
CA ILE A 34 -24.90 -24.25 55.61
C ILE A 34 -23.59 -24.41 54.82
N LEU A 35 -22.55 -25.00 55.41
CA LEU A 35 -21.30 -25.31 54.70
C LEU A 35 -21.47 -26.36 53.59
N GLY A 36 -22.28 -27.39 53.83
CA GLY A 36 -22.62 -28.43 52.84
C GLY A 36 -23.46 -27.90 51.69
N SER A 37 -24.36 -26.94 51.95
CA SER A 37 -25.11 -26.24 50.90
C SER A 37 -24.29 -25.17 50.17
N GLY A 38 -23.34 -24.53 50.86
CA GLY A 38 -22.44 -23.51 50.29
C GLY A 38 -21.36 -24.09 49.36
N THR A 39 -21.00 -25.36 49.51
CA THR A 39 -20.05 -26.04 48.61
C THR A 39 -20.68 -26.48 47.29
N VAL A 40 -21.99 -26.73 47.25
CA VAL A 40 -22.67 -27.10 45.99
C VAL A 40 -22.93 -25.85 45.12
N ALA A 41 -23.27 -24.70 45.71
CA ALA A 41 -23.44 -23.46 44.95
C ALA A 41 -22.12 -22.92 44.36
N GLY A 42 -20.97 -23.17 45.02
CA GLY A 42 -19.65 -22.82 44.48
C GLY A 42 -19.10 -23.79 43.43
N ALA A 43 -19.52 -25.06 43.45
CA ALA A 43 -19.05 -26.08 42.50
C ALA A 43 -19.77 -26.02 41.15
N VAL A 44 -21.02 -25.56 41.10
CA VAL A 44 -21.76 -25.41 39.83
C VAL A 44 -21.28 -24.17 39.04
N GLY A 45 -20.71 -23.17 39.72
CA GLY A 45 -20.09 -22.01 39.06
C GLY A 45 -18.71 -22.27 38.44
N CYS A 46 -18.07 -23.41 38.72
CA CYS A 46 -16.80 -23.83 38.12
C CYS A 46 -16.94 -25.00 37.13
N ALA A 47 -18.17 -25.42 36.82
CA ALA A 47 -18.46 -26.54 35.93
C ALA A 47 -18.74 -26.13 34.47
N ASP A 48 -18.56 -24.86 34.11
CA ASP A 48 -18.44 -24.42 32.71
C ASP A 48 -16.98 -24.61 32.22
N SER A 49 -16.39 -25.77 32.49
CA SER A 49 -15.26 -26.23 31.71
C SER A 49 -15.82 -26.93 30.48
N ALA A 50 -16.25 -26.13 29.50
CA ALA A 50 -16.56 -26.66 28.18
C ALA A 50 -15.40 -27.57 27.75
N THR A 51 -15.63 -28.88 27.68
CA THR A 51 -14.61 -29.87 27.32
C THR A 51 -13.98 -29.45 26.00
N GLN A 52 -12.72 -29.01 26.05
CA GLN A 52 -11.98 -28.60 24.86
C GLN A 52 -11.53 -29.86 24.12
N ASN A 53 -12.10 -30.10 22.94
CA ASN A 53 -11.71 -31.22 22.09
C ASN A 53 -10.37 -30.90 21.40
N VAL A 54 -9.36 -31.74 21.61
CA VAL A 54 -8.09 -31.68 20.87
C VAL A 54 -8.19 -32.66 19.70
N LEU A 55 -8.35 -32.11 18.49
CA LEU A 55 -8.47 -32.90 17.27
C LEU A 55 -7.10 -33.01 16.57
N PRO A 56 -6.45 -34.19 16.53
CA PRO A 56 -5.20 -34.35 15.81
C PRO A 56 -5.43 -34.43 14.29
N PHE A 57 -4.37 -34.19 13.52
CA PHE A 57 -4.40 -34.44 12.09
C PHE A 57 -4.65 -35.91 11.79
N VAL A 58 -5.61 -36.20 10.89
CA VAL A 58 -5.83 -37.57 10.37
C VAL A 58 -4.61 -38.07 9.61
N LYS A 59 -3.92 -37.17 8.90
CA LYS A 59 -2.65 -37.42 8.23
C LYS A 59 -1.69 -36.27 8.55
N GLY A 60 -0.68 -36.56 9.37
CA GLY A 60 0.37 -35.58 9.69
C GLY A 60 1.16 -35.14 8.45
N GLN A 61 1.54 -33.87 8.43
CA GLN A 61 2.44 -33.33 7.41
C GLN A 61 3.86 -33.31 7.98
N ARG A 62 4.85 -33.83 7.23
CA ARG A 62 6.23 -33.98 7.73
C ARG A 62 6.91 -32.66 8.11
N HIS A 63 6.50 -31.55 7.50
CA HIS A 63 7.10 -30.23 7.68
C HIS A 63 6.29 -29.35 8.65
N GLN A 64 5.38 -29.94 9.41
CA GLN A 64 4.50 -29.22 10.33
C GLN A 64 4.40 -29.99 11.64
N ILE A 65 5.00 -29.41 12.68
CA ILE A 65 4.92 -29.91 14.05
C ILE A 65 3.84 -29.09 14.77
N THR A 66 2.88 -29.76 15.39
CA THR A 66 1.81 -29.08 16.13
C THR A 66 2.38 -28.26 17.28
N GLY A 67 1.98 -27.00 17.37
CA GLY A 67 2.48 -26.04 18.35
C GLY A 67 3.72 -25.27 17.91
N GLU A 68 4.36 -25.64 16.79
CA GLU A 68 5.53 -24.94 16.25
C GLU A 68 5.15 -24.04 15.07
N ASP A 69 5.76 -22.86 15.03
CA ASP A 69 5.58 -21.90 13.95
C ASP A 69 6.44 -22.31 12.74
N VAL A 70 5.85 -22.28 11.53
CA VAL A 70 6.54 -22.47 10.26
C VAL A 70 6.47 -21.20 9.44
N TRP A 71 7.60 -20.75 8.90
CA TRP A 71 7.71 -19.53 8.11
C TRP A 71 7.83 -19.82 6.62
N TYR A 72 6.91 -19.28 5.84
CA TYR A 72 6.91 -19.39 4.38
C TYR A 72 7.26 -18.06 3.73
N ARG A 73 8.19 -18.08 2.77
CA ARG A 73 8.56 -16.90 2.00
C ARG A 73 7.62 -16.72 0.81
N THR A 74 7.14 -15.51 0.61
CA THR A 74 6.27 -15.13 -0.52
C THR A 74 6.45 -13.65 -0.84
N THR A 75 5.68 -13.12 -1.77
CA THR A 75 5.74 -11.72 -2.20
C THR A 75 4.44 -11.00 -1.86
N CYS A 76 4.55 -9.84 -1.23
CA CYS A 76 3.43 -8.95 -0.97
C CYS A 76 2.96 -8.30 -2.28
N ARG A 77 1.64 -8.32 -2.52
CA ARG A 77 1.00 -7.81 -3.74
C ARG A 77 0.00 -6.68 -3.47
N GLU A 78 -0.01 -6.14 -2.27
CA GLU A 78 -0.88 -5.00 -1.89
C GLU A 78 -0.55 -3.69 -2.63
N CYS A 79 0.65 -3.60 -3.20
CA CYS A 79 1.04 -2.53 -4.10
C CYS A 79 2.05 -3.04 -5.14
N SER A 80 2.40 -2.19 -6.11
CA SER A 80 3.33 -2.51 -7.19
C SER A 80 4.79 -2.67 -6.75
N ALA A 81 5.14 -2.34 -5.50
CA ALA A 81 6.51 -2.45 -4.99
C ALA A 81 7.02 -3.89 -4.91
N GLY A 82 6.13 -4.88 -4.68
CA GLY A 82 6.52 -6.30 -4.67
C GLY A 82 7.45 -6.70 -3.53
N CYS A 83 7.25 -6.17 -2.32
CA CYS A 83 8.07 -6.49 -1.15
C CYS A 83 8.12 -8.00 -0.88
N GLY A 84 9.32 -8.56 -0.69
CA GLY A 84 9.49 -9.93 -0.23
C GLY A 84 9.10 -10.07 1.24
N ILE A 85 8.19 -10.98 1.55
CA ILE A 85 7.68 -11.19 2.91
C ILE A 85 7.89 -12.63 3.36
N GLN A 86 7.77 -12.85 4.65
CA GLN A 86 7.66 -14.17 5.26
C GLN A 86 6.42 -14.22 6.13
N VAL A 87 5.66 -15.30 5.98
CA VAL A 87 4.38 -15.51 6.67
C VAL A 87 4.58 -16.59 7.71
N ARG A 88 4.36 -16.24 8.96
CA ARG A 88 4.30 -17.17 10.07
C ARG A 88 3.00 -17.94 9.99
N THR A 89 3.08 -19.26 9.97
CA THR A 89 1.93 -20.15 9.95
C THR A 89 2.01 -21.12 11.11
N ARG A 90 0.85 -21.50 11.65
CA ARG A 90 0.72 -22.56 12.64
C ARG A 90 -0.41 -23.47 12.22
N GLU A 91 -0.15 -24.77 12.10
CA GLU A 91 -1.12 -25.74 11.57
C GLU A 91 -1.76 -25.33 10.22
N GLY A 92 -1.03 -24.59 9.37
CA GLY A 92 -1.46 -24.15 8.04
C GLY A 92 -2.25 -22.84 8.06
N ARG A 93 -2.54 -22.30 9.25
CA ARG A 93 -3.18 -21.00 9.42
C ARG A 93 -2.10 -19.92 9.45
N ALA A 94 -2.18 -18.96 8.53
CA ALA A 94 -1.34 -17.75 8.55
C ALA A 94 -1.68 -16.88 9.77
N LEU A 95 -0.67 -16.50 10.56
CA LEU A 95 -0.83 -15.76 11.82
C LEU A 95 -0.19 -14.38 11.80
N LYS A 96 0.93 -14.21 11.10
CA LYS A 96 1.67 -12.95 11.04
C LYS A 96 2.44 -12.83 9.74
N ILE A 97 2.48 -11.62 9.19
CA ILE A 97 3.35 -11.24 8.08
C ILE A 97 4.49 -10.40 8.62
N GLU A 98 5.72 -10.76 8.27
CA GLU A 98 6.94 -9.98 8.48
C GLU A 98 7.67 -9.79 7.15
N GLY A 99 8.58 -8.83 7.05
CA GLY A 99 9.43 -8.69 5.88
C GLY A 99 10.46 -9.82 5.81
N ASN A 100 10.82 -10.24 4.59
CA ASN A 100 11.91 -11.18 4.36
C ASN A 100 13.25 -10.42 4.46
N PRO A 101 14.16 -10.76 5.40
CA PRO A 101 15.48 -10.13 5.51
C PRO A 101 16.32 -10.22 4.24
N ASP A 102 16.16 -11.30 3.47
CA ASP A 102 16.92 -11.53 2.24
C ASP A 102 16.36 -10.75 1.04
N SER A 103 15.23 -10.07 1.20
CA SER A 103 14.61 -9.32 0.11
C SER A 103 15.47 -8.12 -0.28
N PRO A 104 15.73 -7.89 -1.59
CA PRO A 104 16.51 -6.74 -2.04
C PRO A 104 15.79 -5.40 -1.82
N ILE A 105 14.45 -5.40 -1.74
CA ILE A 105 13.63 -4.19 -1.69
C ILE A 105 13.46 -3.69 -0.26
N ASN A 106 12.94 -4.55 0.61
CA ASN A 106 12.46 -4.16 1.94
C ASN A 106 13.35 -4.63 3.09
N LYS A 107 14.37 -5.47 2.85
CA LYS A 107 15.41 -5.84 3.83
C LYS A 107 14.86 -6.25 5.21
N GLY A 108 13.75 -6.99 5.24
CA GLY A 108 13.08 -7.41 6.47
C GLY A 108 11.97 -6.49 7.00
N GLY A 109 11.82 -5.27 6.48
CA GLY A 109 10.72 -4.37 6.83
C GLY A 109 9.42 -4.69 6.08
N VAL A 110 8.27 -4.24 6.57
CA VAL A 110 6.99 -4.32 5.84
C VAL A 110 6.11 -3.14 6.25
N CYS A 111 5.32 -2.61 5.32
CA CYS A 111 4.45 -1.47 5.58
C CYS A 111 3.16 -1.89 6.31
N ALA A 112 2.40 -0.92 6.80
CA ALA A 112 1.13 -1.16 7.48
C ALA A 112 0.13 -1.96 6.60
N VAL A 113 0.04 -1.65 5.31
CA VAL A 113 -0.82 -2.38 4.36
C VAL A 113 -0.37 -3.84 4.21
N GLY A 114 0.94 -4.08 4.12
CA GLY A 114 1.47 -5.45 4.05
C GLY A 114 1.21 -6.26 5.34
N HIS A 115 1.21 -5.60 6.50
CA HIS A 115 0.79 -6.25 7.75
C HIS A 115 -0.72 -6.52 7.81
N SER A 116 -1.55 -5.66 7.21
CA SER A 116 -3.01 -5.80 7.25
C SER A 116 -3.56 -6.84 6.27
N ALA A 117 -2.77 -7.32 5.30
CA ALA A 117 -3.21 -8.32 4.31
C ALA A 117 -3.76 -9.63 4.92
N LEU A 118 -3.44 -9.95 6.18
CA LEU A 118 -4.09 -11.07 6.89
C LEU A 118 -5.57 -10.83 7.18
N GLN A 119 -5.99 -9.58 7.34
CA GLN A 119 -7.40 -9.24 7.54
C GLN A 119 -8.18 -9.59 6.29
N ASP A 120 -7.70 -9.23 5.10
CA ASP A 120 -8.34 -9.58 3.82
C ASP A 120 -8.48 -11.10 3.63
N LEU A 121 -7.51 -11.88 4.11
CA LEU A 121 -7.57 -13.35 4.05
C LEU A 121 -8.69 -13.93 4.93
N TYR A 122 -8.88 -13.36 6.12
CA TYR A 122 -9.82 -13.82 7.16
C TYR A 122 -11.08 -12.96 7.30
N ASP A 123 -11.30 -12.04 6.36
CA ASP A 123 -12.45 -11.14 6.38
C ASP A 123 -13.75 -11.94 6.36
N PRO A 124 -14.68 -11.74 7.32
CA PRO A 124 -15.95 -12.46 7.35
C PRO A 124 -16.82 -12.22 6.11
N ASP A 125 -16.70 -11.04 5.49
CA ASP A 125 -17.47 -10.59 4.31
C ASP A 125 -16.84 -11.06 2.98
N ARG A 126 -15.68 -11.73 3.03
CA ARG A 126 -15.03 -12.30 1.86
C ARG A 126 -15.99 -13.21 1.09
N ILE A 127 -15.99 -13.08 -0.24
CA ILE A 127 -16.78 -13.92 -1.14
C ILE A 127 -16.32 -15.38 -1.03
N ARG A 128 -17.17 -16.24 -0.45
CA ARG A 128 -16.85 -17.65 -0.16
C ARG A 128 -17.20 -18.62 -1.28
N GLN A 129 -18.06 -18.20 -2.21
CA GLN A 129 -18.53 -19.02 -3.33
C GLN A 129 -18.95 -18.14 -4.51
N PRO A 130 -19.02 -18.69 -5.73
CA PRO A 130 -19.47 -17.95 -6.90
C PRO A 130 -20.90 -17.39 -6.74
N LEU A 131 -21.12 -16.19 -7.25
CA LEU A 131 -22.39 -15.48 -7.20
C LEU A 131 -22.87 -15.12 -8.61
N LYS A 132 -24.18 -15.25 -8.88
CA LYS A 132 -24.81 -14.87 -10.14
C LYS A 132 -25.80 -13.73 -9.92
N LYS A 133 -25.74 -12.69 -10.76
CA LYS A 133 -26.73 -11.62 -10.72
C LYS A 133 -28.13 -12.18 -11.01
N ASN A 134 -29.10 -11.86 -10.16
CA ASN A 134 -30.49 -12.20 -10.36
C ASN A 134 -31.22 -11.11 -11.17
N GLY A 135 -32.38 -11.45 -11.73
CA GLY A 135 -33.17 -10.55 -12.58
C GLY A 135 -33.77 -9.33 -11.86
N VAL A 136 -33.61 -9.23 -10.54
CA VAL A 136 -34.17 -8.16 -9.69
C VAL A 136 -33.09 -7.26 -9.05
N GLY A 137 -31.84 -7.34 -9.54
CA GLY A 137 -30.77 -6.42 -9.15
C GLY A 137 -29.85 -6.87 -8.00
N GLY A 138 -30.02 -8.09 -7.48
CA GLY A 138 -29.15 -8.71 -6.47
C GLY A 138 -28.27 -9.84 -7.00
N PHE A 139 -27.61 -10.57 -6.11
CA PHE A 139 -26.80 -11.75 -6.41
C PHE A 139 -27.30 -12.98 -5.65
N SER A 140 -27.27 -14.14 -6.30
CA SER A 140 -27.63 -15.43 -5.72
C SER A 140 -26.44 -16.40 -5.83
N PRO A 141 -26.13 -17.17 -4.78
CA PRO A 141 -25.05 -18.15 -4.84
C PRO A 141 -25.28 -19.25 -5.87
N ILE A 142 -24.21 -19.69 -6.53
CA ILE A 142 -24.19 -20.83 -7.44
C ILE A 142 -23.00 -21.74 -7.14
N SER A 143 -23.12 -23.01 -7.53
CA SER A 143 -21.99 -23.94 -7.41
C SER A 143 -20.85 -23.56 -8.36
N TRP A 144 -19.61 -23.97 -8.02
CA TRP A 144 -18.48 -23.83 -8.94
C TRP A 144 -18.72 -24.54 -10.28
N ALA A 145 -19.35 -25.71 -10.27
CA ALA A 145 -19.68 -26.45 -11.50
C ALA A 145 -20.61 -25.64 -12.41
N ASP A 146 -21.61 -24.97 -11.86
CA ASP A 146 -22.54 -24.14 -12.64
C ASP A 146 -21.91 -22.81 -13.06
N ALA A 147 -21.02 -22.24 -12.25
CA ALA A 147 -20.24 -21.06 -12.61
C ALA A 147 -19.35 -21.35 -13.84
N TYR A 148 -18.66 -22.50 -13.87
CA TYR A 148 -17.87 -22.92 -15.04
C TYR A 148 -18.73 -23.16 -16.28
N LYS A 149 -19.92 -23.75 -16.14
CA LYS A 149 -20.86 -23.93 -17.26
C LYS A 149 -21.33 -22.58 -17.82
N GLU A 150 -21.72 -21.65 -16.95
CA GLU A 150 -22.13 -20.29 -17.35
C GLU A 150 -20.98 -19.57 -18.05
N LEU A 151 -19.76 -19.62 -17.50
CA LEU A 151 -18.57 -19.05 -18.11
C LEU A 151 -18.33 -19.60 -19.52
N ALA A 152 -18.35 -20.92 -19.68
CA ALA A 152 -18.16 -21.58 -20.97
C ALA A 152 -19.26 -21.20 -21.98
N ALA A 153 -20.52 -21.07 -21.54
CA ALA A 153 -21.62 -20.62 -22.38
C ALA A 153 -21.43 -19.16 -22.82
N ARG A 154 -21.07 -18.25 -21.91
CA ARG A 154 -20.82 -16.83 -22.20
C ARG A 154 -19.64 -16.62 -23.14
N LEU A 155 -18.57 -17.41 -22.96
CA LEU A 155 -17.47 -17.46 -23.90
C LEU A 155 -18.02 -17.83 -25.29
N ARG A 156 -18.75 -18.92 -25.48
CA ARG A 156 -19.31 -19.27 -26.81
C ARG A 156 -20.20 -18.18 -27.42
N MET A 157 -21.06 -17.55 -26.62
CA MET A 157 -22.03 -16.54 -27.10
C MET A 157 -21.41 -15.20 -27.52
N SER A 158 -20.26 -14.83 -26.97
CA SER A 158 -19.65 -13.51 -27.21
C SER A 158 -18.98 -13.36 -28.58
N LYS A 159 -18.82 -14.44 -29.37
CA LYS A 159 -18.29 -14.40 -30.75
C LYS A 159 -17.02 -13.54 -30.91
N GLY A 160 -16.08 -13.62 -29.96
CA GLY A 160 -14.83 -12.84 -29.97
C GLY A 160 -14.93 -11.41 -29.42
N LYS A 161 -16.12 -10.92 -29.06
CA LYS A 161 -16.34 -9.61 -28.43
C LYS A 161 -16.07 -9.65 -26.91
N ARG A 162 -14.81 -9.87 -26.53
CA ARG A 162 -14.41 -10.18 -25.15
C ARG A 162 -13.23 -9.30 -24.70
N ALA A 163 -13.28 -8.80 -23.46
CA ALA A 163 -12.16 -8.13 -22.83
C ALA A 163 -11.94 -8.64 -21.40
N PHE A 164 -10.70 -8.58 -20.93
CA PHE A 164 -10.30 -8.84 -19.55
C PHE A 164 -9.67 -7.56 -19.00
N LEU A 165 -10.19 -7.05 -17.89
CA LEU A 165 -9.68 -5.91 -17.16
C LEU A 165 -8.87 -6.41 -15.97
N ASP A 166 -7.55 -6.21 -15.96
CA ASP A 166 -6.69 -6.62 -14.85
C ASP A 166 -6.13 -5.41 -14.09
N GLY A 167 -5.74 -5.63 -12.83
CA GLY A 167 -5.21 -4.61 -11.91
C GLY A 167 -3.69 -4.38 -11.96
N GLY A 168 -2.99 -4.75 -13.04
CA GLY A 168 -1.54 -4.68 -13.11
C GLY A 168 -0.85 -5.96 -12.65
N VAL A 169 -1.35 -7.12 -13.10
CA VAL A 169 -0.75 -8.42 -12.77
C VAL A 169 0.66 -8.56 -13.36
N SER A 170 1.54 -9.30 -12.69
CA SER A 170 2.95 -9.46 -13.09
C SER A 170 3.47 -10.87 -12.85
N GLY A 171 4.61 -11.22 -13.44
CA GLY A 171 5.25 -12.54 -13.25
C GLY A 171 4.42 -13.67 -13.88
N SER A 172 4.41 -14.84 -13.25
CA SER A 172 3.71 -16.04 -13.75
C SER A 172 2.20 -15.85 -13.92
N GLU A 173 1.58 -14.99 -13.10
CA GLU A 173 0.16 -14.64 -13.24
C GLU A 173 -0.11 -13.90 -14.56
N ARG A 174 0.79 -12.98 -14.93
CA ARG A 174 0.71 -12.28 -16.22
C ARG A 174 0.87 -13.23 -17.39
N GLU A 175 1.82 -14.15 -17.32
CA GLU A 175 2.04 -15.16 -18.36
C GLU A 175 0.80 -16.06 -18.54
N LEU A 176 0.19 -16.50 -17.42
CA LEU A 176 -1.04 -17.27 -17.44
C LEU A 176 -2.21 -16.48 -18.05
N LEU A 177 -2.37 -15.22 -17.66
CA LEU A 177 -3.42 -14.34 -18.18
C LEU A 177 -3.23 -14.12 -19.69
N ASP A 178 -2.02 -13.81 -20.15
CA ASP A 178 -1.73 -13.59 -21.57
C ASP A 178 -1.99 -14.87 -22.38
N ALA A 179 -1.59 -16.04 -21.87
CA ALA A 179 -1.87 -17.33 -22.50
C ALA A 179 -3.38 -17.62 -22.59
N TRP A 180 -4.12 -17.36 -21.51
CA TRP A 180 -5.58 -17.53 -21.46
C TRP A 180 -6.28 -16.56 -22.42
N CYS A 181 -5.90 -15.28 -22.39
CA CYS A 181 -6.44 -14.25 -23.29
C CYS A 181 -6.19 -14.62 -24.75
N LYS A 182 -5.00 -15.11 -25.09
CA LYS A 182 -4.68 -15.60 -26.43
C LYS A 182 -5.54 -16.79 -26.83
N ALA A 183 -5.67 -17.80 -25.97
CA ALA A 183 -6.44 -19.02 -26.25
C ALA A 183 -7.93 -18.75 -26.51
N PHE A 184 -8.50 -17.75 -25.82
CA PHE A 184 -9.92 -17.41 -25.93
C PHE A 184 -10.17 -16.12 -26.72
N SER A 185 -9.18 -15.57 -27.42
CA SER A 185 -9.29 -14.31 -28.17
C SER A 185 -9.93 -13.19 -27.33
N VAL A 186 -9.48 -13.08 -26.08
CA VAL A 186 -9.88 -12.04 -25.15
C VAL A 186 -8.83 -10.94 -25.20
N GLN A 187 -9.28 -9.71 -25.33
CA GLN A 187 -8.38 -8.57 -25.24
C GLN A 187 -8.02 -8.30 -23.78
N SER A 188 -6.74 -8.35 -23.45
CA SER A 188 -6.25 -7.90 -22.15
C SER A 188 -6.21 -6.37 -22.10
N VAL A 189 -6.71 -5.80 -21.01
CA VAL A 189 -6.68 -4.38 -20.68
C VAL A 189 -6.21 -4.25 -19.25
N THR A 190 -5.09 -3.58 -19.04
CA THR A 190 -4.59 -3.31 -17.70
C THR A 190 -5.06 -1.94 -17.24
N CYS A 191 -5.57 -1.86 -16.02
CA CYS A 191 -5.89 -0.62 -15.33
C CYS A 191 -5.19 -0.61 -13.97
N ASP A 192 -4.31 0.36 -13.79
CA ASP A 192 -3.60 0.54 -12.53
C ASP A 192 -3.78 1.99 -12.07
N LEU A 193 -4.62 2.16 -11.06
CA LEU A 193 -4.93 3.47 -10.49
C LEU A 193 -3.74 4.07 -9.71
N ARG A 194 -2.72 3.26 -9.42
CA ARG A 194 -1.50 3.66 -8.71
C ARG A 194 -0.28 3.73 -9.64
N ALA A 195 -0.50 3.63 -10.95
CA ALA A 195 0.55 3.68 -11.94
C ALA A 195 1.38 4.96 -11.84
N LYS A 196 2.68 4.81 -12.08
CA LYS A 196 3.67 5.90 -12.11
C LYS A 196 4.00 6.31 -13.54
N SER A 197 2.97 6.34 -14.39
CA SER A 197 3.10 6.56 -15.83
C SER A 197 3.50 8.00 -16.16
N ALA A 198 3.13 8.97 -15.33
CA ALA A 198 3.58 10.35 -15.45
C ALA A 198 5.08 10.47 -15.14
N GLU A 199 5.56 9.85 -14.06
CA GLU A 199 6.98 9.80 -13.71
C GLU A 199 7.80 9.11 -14.80
N ALA A 200 7.32 7.97 -15.32
CA ALA A 200 7.98 7.28 -16.43
C ALA A 200 7.99 8.10 -17.72
N ARG A 201 6.90 8.83 -18.02
CA ARG A 201 6.86 9.72 -19.19
C ARG A 201 7.82 10.91 -19.03
N ALA A 202 7.96 11.47 -17.83
CA ALA A 202 8.93 12.51 -17.57
C ALA A 202 10.37 12.00 -17.72
N ALA A 203 10.65 10.78 -17.24
CA ALA A 203 11.94 10.13 -17.46
C ALA A 203 12.19 9.84 -18.94
N GLU A 204 11.17 9.49 -19.73
CA GLU A 204 11.30 9.30 -21.16
C GLU A 204 11.69 10.60 -21.88
N LEU A 205 11.04 11.72 -21.53
CA LEU A 205 11.30 13.02 -22.14
C LEU A 205 12.70 13.56 -21.81
N VAL A 206 13.24 13.27 -20.63
CA VAL A 206 14.54 13.81 -20.19
C VAL A 206 15.70 12.84 -20.43
N TYR A 207 15.49 11.55 -20.16
CA TYR A 207 16.53 10.51 -20.19
C TYR A 207 16.37 9.53 -21.36
N GLY A 208 15.30 9.64 -22.16
CA GLY A 208 15.06 8.79 -23.32
C GLY A 208 14.55 7.38 -22.99
N GLN A 209 14.10 7.12 -21.75
CA GLN A 209 13.61 5.81 -21.32
C GLN A 209 12.26 5.88 -20.60
N TYR A 210 11.28 5.12 -21.09
CA TYR A 210 9.97 4.99 -20.45
C TYR A 210 10.02 4.01 -19.27
N ALA A 211 10.51 4.48 -18.12
CA ALA A 211 10.50 3.77 -16.86
C ALA A 211 10.71 4.73 -15.69
N VAL A 212 10.33 4.33 -14.48
CA VAL A 212 10.65 5.10 -13.27
C VAL A 212 12.09 4.78 -12.85
N PRO A 213 12.97 5.80 -12.73
CA PRO A 213 14.33 5.61 -12.20
C PRO A 213 14.31 5.05 -10.77
N THR A 214 15.40 4.39 -10.39
CA THR A 214 15.65 4.11 -8.97
C THR A 214 16.35 5.32 -8.34
N PHE A 215 15.92 5.72 -7.15
CA PHE A 215 16.48 6.85 -6.43
C PHE A 215 17.22 6.39 -5.18
N ASP A 216 18.49 6.78 -5.05
CA ASP A 216 19.35 6.42 -3.94
C ASP A 216 19.22 7.45 -2.80
N VAL A 217 18.21 7.23 -1.95
CA VAL A 217 17.97 8.03 -0.74
C VAL A 217 19.01 7.74 0.35
N GLU A 218 19.67 6.57 0.31
CA GLU A 218 20.66 6.17 1.32
C GLU A 218 21.93 7.02 1.22
N ASN A 219 22.43 7.23 -0.01
CA ASN A 219 23.71 7.90 -0.26
C ASN A 219 23.59 9.37 -0.68
N ALA A 220 22.40 9.95 -0.70
CA ALA A 220 22.19 11.37 -0.95
C ALA A 220 22.64 12.21 0.28
N ASP A 221 23.27 13.36 0.04
CA ASP A 221 23.63 14.31 1.11
C ASP A 221 22.62 15.47 1.22
N VAL A 222 21.98 15.84 0.11
CA VAL A 222 20.85 16.77 0.07
C VAL A 222 19.74 16.17 -0.78
N ILE A 223 18.53 16.11 -0.23
CA ILE A 223 17.30 15.79 -0.99
C ILE A 223 16.41 17.02 -1.03
N VAL A 224 16.05 17.43 -2.24
CA VAL A 224 14.98 18.42 -2.46
C VAL A 224 13.79 17.69 -3.06
N ASN A 225 12.69 17.64 -2.33
CA ASN A 225 11.53 16.84 -2.67
C ASN A 225 10.30 17.72 -2.92
N PHE A 226 9.62 17.47 -4.03
CA PHE A 226 8.38 18.11 -4.41
C PHE A 226 7.24 17.10 -4.31
N GLY A 227 6.48 17.13 -3.21
CA GLY A 227 5.26 16.37 -3.01
C GLY A 227 5.38 14.84 -2.91
N SER A 228 6.55 14.24 -3.16
CA SER A 228 6.72 12.79 -3.13
C SER A 228 6.66 12.28 -1.69
N ASP A 229 5.61 11.56 -1.34
CA ASP A 229 5.40 11.00 0.00
C ASP A 229 6.13 9.66 0.18
N PHE A 230 7.47 9.68 0.04
CA PHE A 230 8.30 8.47 0.02
C PHE A 230 8.37 7.69 1.33
N LEU A 231 7.95 8.29 2.46
CA LEU A 231 7.75 7.57 3.73
C LEU A 231 6.31 7.07 3.93
N GLU A 232 5.40 7.31 2.97
CA GLU A 232 3.99 6.91 3.04
C GLU A 232 3.64 5.94 1.90
N THR A 233 3.32 6.46 0.70
CA THR A 233 2.75 5.66 -0.39
C THR A 233 3.51 5.73 -1.70
N TRP A 234 4.58 6.52 -1.78
CA TRP A 234 5.27 6.76 -3.04
C TRP A 234 6.21 5.62 -3.46
N ILE A 235 5.89 4.98 -4.60
CA ILE A 235 6.63 3.94 -5.34
C ILE A 235 7.00 2.68 -4.52
N SER A 236 7.90 2.79 -3.54
CA SER A 236 8.24 1.73 -2.58
C SER A 236 8.61 2.37 -1.23
N PRO A 237 7.61 2.62 -0.38
CA PRO A 237 7.82 3.36 0.85
C PRO A 237 8.74 2.63 1.83
N VAL A 238 8.76 1.28 1.82
CA VAL A 238 9.62 0.51 2.72
C VAL A 238 11.09 0.60 2.31
N GLU A 239 11.38 0.58 1.01
CA GLU A 239 12.75 0.75 0.50
C GLU A 239 13.28 2.15 0.78
N PHE A 240 12.47 3.18 0.50
CA PHE A 240 12.85 4.55 0.79
C PHE A 240 12.98 4.81 2.29
N ALA A 241 12.08 4.28 3.13
CA ALA A 241 12.22 4.38 4.57
C ALA A 241 13.48 3.68 5.10
N TYR A 242 13.89 2.56 4.50
CA TYR A 242 15.12 1.88 4.85
C TYR A 242 16.36 2.73 4.50
N GLY A 243 16.43 3.23 3.26
CA GLY A 243 17.53 4.11 2.83
C GLY A 243 17.59 5.40 3.65
N TRP A 244 16.43 6.02 3.88
CA TRP A 244 16.25 7.18 4.74
C TRP A 244 16.79 6.94 6.16
N GLY A 245 16.34 5.85 6.79
CA GLY A 245 16.72 5.50 8.16
C GLY A 245 18.22 5.25 8.32
N LYS A 246 18.88 4.68 7.30
CA LYS A 246 20.34 4.55 7.28
C LYS A 246 21.04 5.89 7.11
N SER A 247 20.58 6.70 6.15
CA SER A 247 21.18 8.01 5.90
C SER A 247 21.14 8.91 7.14
N ARG A 248 20.00 8.92 7.86
CA ARG A 248 19.83 9.68 9.11
C ARG A 248 20.69 9.17 10.29
N LYS A 249 21.15 7.92 10.25
CA LYS A 249 22.07 7.34 11.26
C LYS A 249 23.54 7.49 10.89
N SER A 250 23.85 8.01 9.71
CA SER A 250 25.24 8.20 9.27
C SER A 250 25.91 9.36 10.01
N HIS A 251 27.24 9.45 9.90
CA HIS A 251 28.03 10.57 10.46
C HIS A 251 27.75 11.91 9.78
N SER A 252 27.14 11.89 8.60
CA SER A 252 26.75 13.09 7.85
C SER A 252 25.31 12.89 7.36
N PRO A 253 24.32 13.07 8.26
CA PRO A 253 22.92 12.84 7.93
C PRO A 253 22.49 13.64 6.71
N VAL A 254 21.74 13.01 5.82
CA VAL A 254 21.10 13.69 4.70
C VAL A 254 20.25 14.86 5.19
N ARG A 255 20.35 15.98 4.48
CA ARG A 255 19.46 17.12 4.63
C ARG A 255 18.28 16.99 3.68
N VAL A 256 17.06 17.13 4.18
CA VAL A 256 15.84 17.10 3.36
C VAL A 256 15.12 18.43 3.40
N VAL A 257 14.89 18.97 2.22
CA VAL A 257 13.91 20.03 2.00
C VAL A 257 12.72 19.46 1.27
N HIS A 258 11.53 19.66 1.83
CA HIS A 258 10.28 19.13 1.34
C HIS A 258 9.29 20.26 1.04
N PHE A 259 8.83 20.33 -0.20
CA PHE A 259 7.78 21.22 -0.64
C PHE A 259 6.49 20.43 -0.82
N GLU A 260 5.48 20.74 -0.03
CA GLU A 260 4.15 20.12 -0.14
C GLU A 260 3.11 21.00 0.55
N PRO A 261 1.89 21.15 -0.01
CA PRO A 261 0.82 21.93 0.60
C PRO A 261 0.25 21.31 1.89
N ARG A 262 0.42 20.00 2.09
CA ARG A 262 0.01 19.29 3.32
C ARG A 262 1.23 18.84 4.12
N LEU A 263 1.06 18.72 5.44
CA LEU A 263 2.04 18.11 6.32
C LEU A 263 1.89 16.58 6.30
N SER A 264 2.55 15.92 5.36
CA SER A 264 2.66 14.45 5.28
C SER A 264 3.62 13.86 6.31
N LEU A 265 3.68 12.53 6.45
CA LEU A 265 4.76 11.89 7.23
C LEU A 265 6.15 12.23 6.67
N THR A 266 6.28 12.39 5.35
CA THR A 266 7.55 12.80 4.73
C THR A 266 7.89 14.24 5.11
N ALA A 267 6.92 15.15 5.06
CA ALA A 267 7.07 16.54 5.48
C ALA A 267 7.45 16.67 6.96
N ALA A 268 6.80 15.91 7.85
CA ALA A 268 7.04 15.92 9.29
C ALA A 268 8.44 15.41 9.67
N ASN A 269 9.08 14.61 8.80
CA ASN A 269 10.44 14.10 9.00
C ASN A 269 11.51 14.89 8.23
N ALA A 270 11.13 15.89 7.43
CA ALA A 270 12.08 16.73 6.71
C ALA A 270 12.76 17.74 7.64
N ASP A 271 14.00 18.12 7.33
CA ASP A 271 14.69 19.18 8.08
C ASP A 271 14.07 20.56 7.79
N HIS A 272 13.59 20.76 6.56
CA HIS A 272 12.82 21.93 6.17
C HIS A 272 11.57 21.49 5.41
N TRP A 273 10.39 21.80 5.97
CA TRP A 273 9.14 21.74 5.23
C TRP A 273 8.68 23.16 4.87
N PHE A 274 8.41 23.36 3.58
CA PHE A 274 7.81 24.58 3.08
C PHE A 274 6.42 24.27 2.53
N CYS A 275 5.41 24.85 3.16
CA CYS A 275 4.02 24.77 2.71
C CYS A 275 3.85 25.63 1.44
N ALA A 276 4.17 25.02 0.30
CA ALA A 276 3.98 25.65 -1.01
C ALA A 276 2.50 25.57 -1.41
N ALA A 277 1.99 26.61 -2.06
CA ALA A 277 0.64 26.59 -2.62
C ALA A 277 0.50 25.41 -3.62
N PRO A 278 -0.61 24.65 -3.62
CA PRO A 278 -0.78 23.51 -4.51
C PRO A 278 -0.56 23.88 -5.99
N GLY A 279 0.32 23.16 -6.67
CA GLY A 279 0.63 23.40 -8.09
C GLY A 279 1.73 24.44 -8.34
N SER A 280 2.25 25.08 -7.30
CA SER A 280 3.37 26.04 -7.41
C SER A 280 4.75 25.39 -7.40
N GLU A 281 4.84 24.09 -7.06
CA GLU A 281 6.10 23.34 -6.94
C GLU A 281 6.90 23.34 -8.24
N VAL A 282 6.22 23.30 -9.40
CA VAL A 282 6.87 23.39 -10.72
C VAL A 282 7.63 24.71 -10.90
N GLN A 283 7.08 25.82 -10.41
CA GLN A 283 7.72 27.13 -10.54
C GLN A 283 8.97 27.22 -9.66
N ILE A 284 8.92 26.61 -8.48
CA ILE A 284 10.09 26.50 -7.60
C ILE A 284 11.16 25.64 -8.28
N ALA A 285 10.81 24.47 -8.82
CA ALA A 285 11.76 23.59 -9.51
C ALA A 285 12.41 24.26 -10.73
N LEU A 286 11.63 24.98 -11.56
CA LEU A 286 12.14 25.74 -12.70
C LEU A 286 13.07 26.89 -12.27
N PHE A 287 12.74 27.58 -11.19
CA PHE A 287 13.62 28.63 -10.65
C PHE A 287 14.93 28.05 -10.10
N LEU A 288 14.89 26.92 -9.40
CA LEU A 288 16.10 26.23 -8.95
C LEU A 288 16.97 25.81 -10.15
N LEU A 289 16.36 25.30 -11.22
CA LEU A 289 17.06 24.99 -12.47
C LEU A 289 17.77 26.23 -13.03
N LYS A 290 17.05 27.36 -13.17
CA LYS A 290 17.63 28.65 -13.59
C LYS A 290 18.84 29.01 -12.74
N ARG A 291 18.67 28.99 -11.42
CA ARG A 291 19.70 29.43 -10.49
C ARG A 291 20.94 28.54 -10.55
N LEU A 292 20.78 27.23 -10.68
CA LEU A 292 21.91 26.31 -10.82
C LEU A 292 22.67 26.51 -12.13
N LEU A 293 21.97 26.78 -13.23
CA LEU A 293 22.61 27.12 -14.52
C LEU A 293 23.40 28.44 -14.47
N GLU A 294 22.90 29.44 -13.73
CA GLU A 294 23.62 30.70 -13.47
C GLU A 294 24.87 30.49 -12.61
N LEU A 295 24.83 29.53 -11.69
CA LEU A 295 25.95 29.14 -10.81
C LEU A 295 26.98 28.23 -11.51
N GLY A 296 26.83 27.97 -12.81
CA GLY A 296 27.77 27.16 -13.59
C GLY A 296 27.59 25.65 -13.40
N ARG A 297 26.45 25.18 -12.89
CA ARG A 297 26.15 23.74 -12.89
C ARG A 297 25.74 23.29 -14.30
N GLY A 298 26.06 22.03 -14.62
CA GLY A 298 25.75 21.42 -15.92
C GLY A 298 26.89 21.42 -16.94
N ASP A 299 28.11 21.80 -16.57
CA ASP A 299 29.29 21.84 -17.47
C ASP A 299 29.62 20.50 -18.16
N HIS A 300 29.14 19.37 -17.63
CA HIS A 300 29.24 18.05 -18.25
C HIS A 300 28.24 17.83 -19.40
N LEU A 301 27.29 18.73 -19.60
CA LEU A 301 26.30 18.69 -20.68
C LEU A 301 26.81 19.47 -21.91
N SER A 302 26.27 19.17 -23.09
CA SER A 302 26.64 19.91 -24.30
C SER A 302 26.14 21.36 -24.25
N SER A 303 26.88 22.26 -24.92
CA SER A 303 26.53 23.67 -25.02
C SER A 303 25.13 23.91 -25.57
N ASP A 304 24.70 23.08 -26.54
CA ASP A 304 23.37 23.19 -27.17
C ASP A 304 22.24 22.85 -26.18
N VAL A 305 22.44 21.84 -25.35
CA VAL A 305 21.47 21.46 -24.30
C VAL A 305 21.40 22.57 -23.26
N LEU A 306 22.53 23.08 -22.78
CA LEU A 306 22.57 24.19 -21.82
C LEU A 306 21.91 25.45 -22.37
N ALA A 307 22.13 25.79 -23.64
CA ALA A 307 21.49 26.94 -24.29
C ALA A 307 19.96 26.79 -24.32
N ARG A 308 19.45 25.60 -24.68
CA ARG A 308 18.00 25.32 -24.66
C ARG A 308 17.41 25.38 -23.26
N MET A 309 18.11 24.82 -22.26
CA MET A 309 17.65 24.86 -20.87
C MET A 309 17.61 26.29 -20.33
N ARG A 310 18.65 27.10 -20.62
CA ARG A 310 18.67 28.53 -20.24
C ARG A 310 17.53 29.31 -20.89
N SER A 311 17.26 29.08 -22.17
CA SER A 311 16.13 29.69 -22.87
C SER A 311 14.79 29.30 -22.25
N LEU A 312 14.62 28.05 -21.82
CA LEU A 312 13.37 27.56 -21.20
C LEU A 312 13.07 28.24 -19.86
N VAL A 313 14.09 28.64 -19.11
CA VAL A 313 13.93 29.23 -17.77
C VAL A 313 14.20 30.73 -17.71
N GLN A 314 14.51 31.38 -18.84
CA GLN A 314 14.93 32.79 -18.87
C GLN A 314 13.89 33.72 -18.21
N ASP A 315 12.60 33.48 -18.48
CA ASP A 315 11.46 34.30 -18.05
C ASP A 315 10.99 33.98 -16.62
N ILE A 316 11.66 33.05 -15.93
CA ILE A 316 11.32 32.69 -14.55
C ILE A 316 11.93 33.73 -13.59
N GLU A 317 11.08 34.50 -12.93
CA GLU A 317 11.46 35.52 -11.97
C GLU A 317 11.14 35.09 -10.53
N ILE A 318 12.08 35.29 -9.61
CA ILE A 318 11.89 34.89 -8.20
C ILE A 318 10.67 35.55 -7.55
N GLU A 319 10.36 36.81 -7.87
CA GLU A 319 9.21 37.51 -7.27
C GLU A 319 7.89 36.86 -7.64
N LYS A 320 7.77 36.40 -8.89
CA LYS A 320 6.61 35.65 -9.35
C LYS A 320 6.52 34.29 -8.67
N VAL A 321 7.65 33.59 -8.49
CA VAL A 321 7.67 32.31 -7.78
C VAL A 321 7.27 32.48 -6.32
N VAL A 322 7.76 33.52 -5.63
CA VAL A 322 7.38 33.84 -4.25
C VAL A 322 5.90 34.14 -4.15
N SER A 323 5.37 34.97 -5.05
CA SER A 323 3.95 35.34 -5.08
C SER A 323 3.03 34.13 -5.32
N VAL A 324 3.39 33.23 -6.24
CA VAL A 324 2.56 32.07 -6.58
C VAL A 324 2.70 30.95 -5.54
N SER A 325 3.89 30.72 -5.01
CA SER A 325 4.14 29.60 -4.09
C SER A 325 3.87 29.91 -2.63
N GLY A 326 3.94 31.18 -2.23
CA GLY A 326 3.91 31.57 -0.81
C GLY A 326 5.20 31.23 -0.05
N VAL A 327 6.22 30.68 -0.71
CA VAL A 327 7.53 30.41 -0.10
C VAL A 327 8.42 31.64 -0.25
N SER A 328 9.05 32.09 0.83
CA SER A 328 9.86 33.31 0.81
C SER A 328 11.09 33.16 -0.09
N ARG A 329 11.56 34.30 -0.62
CA ARG A 329 12.77 34.40 -1.45
C ARG A 329 13.97 33.73 -0.77
N GLU A 330 14.17 34.01 0.50
CA GLU A 330 15.33 33.56 1.27
C GLU A 330 15.34 32.03 1.37
N ARG A 331 14.15 31.42 1.56
CA ARG A 331 14.01 29.96 1.61
C ARG A 331 14.29 29.32 0.26
N ILE A 332 13.79 29.89 -0.84
CA ILE A 332 14.05 29.35 -2.18
C ILE A 332 15.54 29.44 -2.53
N LEU A 333 16.18 30.57 -2.22
CA LEU A 333 17.63 30.76 -2.46
C LEU A 333 18.47 29.83 -1.58
N LEU A 334 18.10 29.64 -0.31
CA LEU A 334 18.76 28.68 0.58
C LEU A 334 18.76 27.26 -0.01
N VAL A 335 17.66 26.85 -0.64
CA VAL A 335 17.56 25.54 -1.28
C VAL A 335 18.49 25.43 -2.49
N ALA A 336 18.59 26.49 -3.29
CA ALA A 336 19.56 26.55 -4.39
C ALA A 336 21.00 26.42 -3.88
N ASP A 337 21.33 27.05 -2.76
CA ASP A 337 22.66 26.96 -2.14
C ASP A 337 22.94 25.56 -1.59
N TYR A 338 21.95 24.88 -0.99
CA TYR A 338 22.09 23.48 -0.59
C TYR A 338 22.35 22.56 -1.79
N LEU A 339 21.59 22.68 -2.87
CA LEU A 339 21.83 21.90 -4.08
C LEU A 339 23.19 22.22 -4.72
N ASN A 340 23.61 23.50 -4.70
CA ASN A 340 24.88 23.92 -5.26
C ASN A 340 26.08 23.52 -4.40
N SER A 341 25.92 23.22 -3.11
CA SER A 341 27.02 22.74 -2.25
C SER A 341 27.04 21.22 -2.09
N ALA A 342 25.98 20.54 -2.52
CA ALA A 342 25.84 19.09 -2.44
C ALA A 342 26.86 18.35 -3.33
N LYS A 343 27.37 17.24 -2.79
CA LYS A 343 28.23 16.27 -3.48
C LYS A 343 27.42 15.16 -4.15
N SER A 344 26.33 14.76 -3.51
CA SER A 344 25.40 13.71 -3.96
C SER A 344 23.95 14.20 -3.89
N PRO A 345 23.59 15.27 -4.62
CA PRO A 345 22.24 15.80 -4.56
C PRO A 345 21.23 14.86 -5.19
N LEU A 346 20.01 14.89 -4.69
CA LEU A 346 18.88 14.17 -5.23
C LEU A 346 17.65 15.07 -5.24
N VAL A 347 16.99 15.18 -6.40
CA VAL A 347 15.72 15.88 -6.52
C VAL A 347 14.62 14.87 -6.82
N LEU A 348 13.56 14.91 -6.02
CA LEU A 348 12.40 14.03 -6.14
C LEU A 348 11.16 14.86 -6.48
N ALA A 349 10.28 14.31 -7.31
CA ALA A 349 8.97 14.90 -7.60
C ALA A 349 7.93 13.81 -7.80
N GLY A 350 6.72 14.00 -7.27
CA GLY A 350 5.70 12.97 -7.24
C GLY A 350 4.59 13.25 -6.23
N GLY A 351 3.80 12.21 -5.94
CA GLY A 351 2.77 12.28 -4.89
C GLY A 351 1.82 13.46 -5.07
N ALA A 352 1.74 14.32 -4.05
CA ALA A 352 0.84 15.48 -4.05
C ALA A 352 1.13 16.50 -5.16
N SER A 353 2.40 16.62 -5.61
CA SER A 353 2.77 17.57 -6.66
C SER A 353 2.19 17.21 -8.03
N LEU A 354 1.65 15.99 -8.19
CA LEU A 354 1.02 15.51 -9.43
C LEU A 354 -0.48 15.76 -9.48
N GLN A 355 -1.09 16.24 -8.39
CA GLN A 355 -2.53 16.55 -8.35
C GLN A 355 -2.79 17.98 -8.83
N THR A 356 -2.26 18.31 -10.00
CA THR A 356 -2.24 19.67 -10.55
C THR A 356 -2.67 19.64 -12.02
N THR A 357 -2.87 20.80 -12.63
CA THR A 357 -3.20 20.89 -14.06
C THR A 357 -2.02 20.51 -14.97
N GLU A 358 -0.78 20.63 -14.48
CA GLU A 358 0.45 20.45 -15.27
C GLU A 358 1.45 19.50 -14.57
N PRO A 359 1.05 18.25 -14.24
CA PRO A 359 1.86 17.35 -13.42
C PRO A 359 3.16 16.90 -14.12
N LEU A 360 3.11 16.77 -15.45
CA LEU A 360 4.26 16.36 -16.24
C LEU A 360 5.37 17.42 -16.23
N SER A 361 5.00 18.70 -16.27
CA SER A 361 5.94 19.82 -16.29
C SER A 361 6.78 19.88 -15.01
N GLY A 362 6.17 19.64 -13.85
CA GLY A 362 6.88 19.55 -12.56
C GLY A 362 7.88 18.40 -12.51
N LEU A 363 7.49 17.22 -12.96
CA LEU A 363 8.36 16.05 -13.03
C LEU A 363 9.55 16.26 -13.99
N VAL A 364 9.30 16.84 -15.16
CA VAL A 364 10.34 17.17 -16.14
C VAL A 364 11.32 18.20 -15.57
N ALA A 365 10.81 19.24 -14.88
CA ALA A 365 11.65 20.24 -14.23
C ALA A 365 12.57 19.60 -13.16
N ALA A 366 12.03 18.75 -12.29
CA ALA A 366 12.82 18.03 -11.29
C ALA A 366 13.89 17.13 -11.91
N ASN A 367 13.57 16.43 -13.01
CA ASN A 367 14.52 15.63 -13.75
C ASN A 367 15.61 16.48 -14.42
N PHE A 368 15.28 17.65 -14.95
CA PHE A 368 16.29 18.59 -15.47
C PHE A 368 17.22 19.09 -14.38
N VAL A 369 16.72 19.34 -13.17
CA VAL A 369 17.59 19.70 -12.03
C VAL A 369 18.56 18.56 -11.71
N ASN A 370 18.09 17.32 -11.63
CA ASN A 370 18.98 16.15 -11.44
C ASN A 370 20.02 16.02 -12.57
N LEU A 371 19.63 16.30 -13.82
CA LEU A 371 20.53 16.25 -14.97
C LEU A 371 21.65 17.30 -14.87
N VAL A 372 21.30 18.55 -14.54
CA VAL A 372 22.24 19.67 -14.36
C VAL A 372 23.17 19.46 -13.16
N LEU A 373 22.69 18.81 -12.10
CA LEU A 373 23.49 18.48 -10.93
C LEU A 373 24.43 17.28 -11.16
N GLY A 374 24.28 16.55 -12.28
CA GLY A 374 25.06 15.32 -12.52
C GLY A 374 24.67 14.19 -11.56
N SER A 375 23.42 14.16 -11.12
CA SER A 375 22.87 13.14 -10.21
C SER A 375 22.64 11.79 -10.92
N VAL A 376 22.49 11.81 -12.25
CA VAL A 376 22.33 10.60 -13.07
C VAL A 376 23.59 9.74 -13.01
N GLY A 377 23.43 8.47 -12.61
CA GLY A 377 24.53 7.54 -12.35
C GLY A 377 25.13 7.63 -10.94
N LYS A 378 24.69 8.59 -10.12
CA LYS A 378 25.07 8.71 -8.70
C LYS A 378 23.88 8.40 -7.79
N THR A 379 22.92 9.33 -7.71
CA THR A 379 21.72 9.22 -6.87
C THR A 379 20.46 8.92 -7.68
N VAL A 380 20.51 9.08 -9.00
CA VAL A 380 19.46 8.67 -9.94
C VAL A 380 20.00 7.55 -10.82
N ASN A 381 19.48 6.34 -10.68
CA ASN A 381 19.91 5.17 -11.43
C ASN A 381 18.88 4.79 -12.51
N LEU A 382 19.31 4.81 -13.77
CA LEU A 382 18.49 4.46 -14.94
C LEU A 382 18.61 2.97 -15.34
N ALA A 383 19.64 2.26 -14.86
CA ALA A 383 19.86 0.85 -15.17
C ALA A 383 18.94 -0.07 -14.37
N SER A 384 18.76 0.23 -13.08
CA SER A 384 17.74 -0.41 -12.23
C SER A 384 16.43 0.35 -12.42
N ARG A 385 15.47 -0.26 -13.11
CA ARG A 385 14.22 0.41 -13.51
C ARG A 385 12.98 -0.36 -13.10
N ARG A 386 11.92 0.37 -12.80
CA ARG A 386 10.59 -0.21 -12.53
C ARG A 386 9.72 -0.02 -13.75
N ALA A 387 9.30 -1.14 -14.33
CA ALA A 387 8.28 -1.11 -15.38
C ALA A 387 7.00 -0.52 -14.80
N VAL A 388 6.34 0.32 -15.60
CA VAL A 388 5.05 0.91 -15.24
C VAL A 388 4.01 0.51 -16.25
N THR A 389 2.78 0.43 -15.78
CA THR A 389 1.58 0.31 -16.60
C THR A 389 1.16 1.69 -17.11
N ASP A 390 0.33 1.73 -18.15
CA ASP A 390 -0.19 2.99 -18.73
C ASP A 390 -1.30 3.66 -17.87
N GLY A 391 -1.45 3.25 -16.62
CA GLY A 391 -2.47 3.77 -15.69
C GLY A 391 -3.89 3.48 -16.15
N THR A 392 -4.69 4.55 -16.35
CA THR A 392 -6.11 4.48 -16.72
C THR A 392 -6.36 4.51 -18.23
N LYS A 393 -5.33 4.74 -19.07
CA LYS A 393 -5.52 4.88 -20.53
C LYS A 393 -6.17 3.66 -21.18
N GLY A 394 -5.85 2.46 -20.67
CA GLY A 394 -6.47 1.21 -21.12
C GLY A 394 -7.97 1.17 -20.80
N LEU A 395 -8.35 1.66 -19.62
CA LEU A 395 -9.73 1.71 -19.16
C LEU A 395 -10.59 2.67 -20.00
N GLU A 396 -10.08 3.86 -20.34
CA GLU A 396 -10.81 4.83 -21.19
C GLU A 396 -11.16 4.23 -22.56
N LYS A 397 -10.18 3.57 -23.19
CA LYS A 397 -10.39 2.86 -24.46
C LYS A 397 -11.38 1.70 -24.31
N LEU A 398 -11.33 0.98 -23.19
CA LEU A 398 -12.27 -0.10 -22.91
C LEU A 398 -13.70 0.44 -22.74
N ILE A 399 -13.88 1.54 -22.01
CA ILE A 399 -15.19 2.20 -21.83
C ILE A 399 -15.77 2.63 -23.18
N ALA A 400 -14.98 3.26 -24.04
CA ALA A 400 -15.42 3.64 -25.38
C ALA A 400 -15.96 2.43 -26.17
N ARG A 401 -15.27 1.29 -26.08
CA ARG A 401 -15.65 0.05 -26.79
C ARG A 401 -16.81 -0.71 -26.16
N LEU A 402 -17.01 -0.57 -24.85
CA LEU A 402 -18.22 -1.03 -24.18
C LEU A 402 -19.43 -0.23 -24.67
N ASN A 403 -19.30 1.09 -24.79
CA ASN A 403 -20.38 1.98 -25.25
C ASN A 403 -20.78 1.72 -26.71
N THR A 404 -19.85 1.31 -27.58
CA THR A 404 -20.12 0.95 -28.99
C THR A 404 -20.64 -0.49 -29.16
N GLY A 405 -20.68 -1.31 -28.11
CA GLY A 405 -21.09 -2.72 -28.20
C GLY A 405 -20.07 -3.63 -28.89
N GLU A 406 -18.81 -3.18 -28.97
CA GLU A 406 -17.68 -3.99 -29.43
C GLU A 406 -17.27 -5.06 -28.41
N ILE A 407 -17.52 -4.82 -27.12
CA ILE A 407 -17.32 -5.78 -26.04
C ILE A 407 -18.68 -6.24 -25.50
N ARG A 408 -18.91 -7.56 -25.48
CA ARG A 408 -20.14 -8.19 -24.95
C ARG A 408 -19.90 -8.98 -23.67
N THR A 409 -18.65 -9.34 -23.38
CA THR A 409 -18.26 -10.05 -22.17
C THR A 409 -17.00 -9.41 -21.64
N LEU A 410 -17.08 -8.93 -20.39
CA LEU A 410 -15.99 -8.33 -19.66
C LEU A 410 -15.65 -9.24 -18.47
N PHE A 411 -14.38 -9.61 -18.36
CA PHE A 411 -13.79 -10.18 -17.16
C PHE A 411 -13.12 -9.03 -16.39
N VAL A 412 -13.23 -9.03 -15.06
CA VAL A 412 -12.64 -8.02 -14.16
C VAL A 412 -11.94 -8.74 -13.04
#